data_AF-A0AAD5LLG6-F1
#
_entry.id   AF-A0AAD5LLG6-F1
#
_cell.length_a   1.000
_cell.length_b   1.000
_cell.length_c   1.000
_cell.angle_alpha   90.00
_cell.angle_beta   90.00
_cell.angle_gamma   90.00
#
_symmetry.space_group_name_H-M   'P 1'
#
loop_
_entity.id
_entity.type
_entity.pdbx_description
1 polymer ?
#
loop_
_entity_poly.entity_id
_entity_poly.type
_entity_poly.pdbx_seq_one_letter_code
_entity_poly.pdbx_strand_id
1 'polypeptide(L)'
;MLVYSSVMSYIAPDGNELQEMQKGDEAIVLDNDNPIDPVTGLSRREKDYVQQSWQHVRQDLKAAGLGFFHAFFHAHPEYKEKFKKFTDIPADKLIENRSFQVHAMSVMNAVTMVVDTLDDVPKLVNELKNLGASHGRHNIQVSHFRNLAVVLVAFLESALGPELFQEDVKQSWIKALDLVVTVVATGLPQRSPSATESTAN
;
A
#
# COMPACT_ATOMS: atom_id res chain seq x y z
N MET A 1 1.53 -46.14 39.32
CA MET A 1 2.70 -45.53 38.67
C MET A 1 2.63 -44.05 38.99
N LEU A 2 3.41 -43.61 39.98
CA LEU A 2 3.42 -42.23 40.48
C LEU A 2 4.48 -41.45 39.68
N VAL A 3 4.06 -40.40 38.97
CA VAL A 3 4.99 -39.41 38.42
C VAL A 3 5.02 -38.21 39.36
N TYR A 4 6.14 -38.08 40.06
CA TYR A 4 6.51 -36.91 40.84
C TYR A 4 6.71 -35.72 39.89
N SER A 5 5.94 -34.65 40.08
CA SER A 5 6.32 -33.31 39.61
C SER A 5 6.73 -32.52 40.84
N SER A 6 8.04 -32.28 40.96
CA SER A 6 8.62 -31.49 42.04
C SER A 6 8.38 -30.01 41.75
N VAL A 7 7.46 -29.38 42.46
CA VAL A 7 7.26 -27.93 42.42
C VAL A 7 8.26 -27.30 43.38
N MET A 8 9.30 -26.65 42.85
CA MET A 8 10.14 -25.73 43.62
C MET A 8 9.38 -24.42 43.78
N SER A 9 8.82 -24.18 44.96
CA SER A 9 8.23 -22.89 45.32
C SER A 9 9.35 -21.91 45.70
N TYR A 10 9.51 -20.84 44.90
CA TYR A 10 10.32 -19.70 45.27
C TYR A 10 9.41 -18.64 45.92
N ILE A 11 9.66 -18.35 47.19
CA ILE A 11 8.96 -17.33 47.98
C ILE A 11 9.68 -15.98 47.80
N ALA A 12 8.95 -14.94 47.40
CA ALA A 12 9.46 -13.56 47.37
C ALA A 12 9.51 -12.96 48.81
N PRO A 13 10.41 -12.01 49.10
CA PRO A 13 10.70 -11.56 50.47
C PRO A 13 9.61 -10.73 51.15
N ASP A 14 8.51 -10.40 50.44
CA ASP A 14 7.46 -9.47 50.90
C ASP A 14 6.12 -10.16 51.21
N GLY A 15 6.04 -11.49 51.10
CA GLY A 15 4.90 -12.26 51.64
C GLY A 15 3.57 -12.10 50.90
N ASN A 16 3.55 -11.50 49.71
CA ASN A 16 2.36 -11.45 48.85
C ASN A 16 2.39 -12.54 47.77
N GLU A 17 1.30 -13.30 47.64
CA GLU A 17 1.09 -14.25 46.54
C GLU A 17 1.05 -13.51 45.19
N LEU A 18 1.88 -13.95 44.24
CA LEU A 18 1.77 -13.54 42.85
C LEU A 18 0.50 -14.17 42.26
N GLN A 19 -0.47 -13.35 41.86
CA GLN A 19 -1.56 -13.80 41.02
C GLN A 19 -0.98 -14.34 39.71
N GLU A 20 -1.20 -15.62 39.45
CA GLU A 20 -0.89 -16.27 38.18
C GLU A 20 -1.57 -15.48 37.05
N MET A 21 -0.77 -14.83 36.20
CA MET A 21 -1.24 -14.35 34.91
C MET A 21 -1.54 -15.57 34.04
N GLN A 22 -2.80 -15.98 34.08
CA GLN A 22 -3.37 -16.96 33.18
C GLN A 22 -3.12 -16.47 31.75
N LYS A 23 -2.25 -17.19 31.04
CA LYS A 23 -2.01 -17.02 29.60
C LYS A 23 -3.28 -17.46 28.90
N GLY A 24 -4.26 -16.55 28.85
CA GLY A 24 -5.53 -16.74 28.19
C GLY A 24 -5.28 -16.92 26.71
N ASP A 25 -5.84 -18.00 26.18
CA ASP A 25 -5.92 -18.31 24.76
C ASP A 25 -6.27 -17.04 23.97
N GLU A 26 -5.53 -16.78 22.88
CA GLU A 26 -5.85 -15.74 21.91
C GLU A 26 -7.24 -16.03 21.30
N ALA A 27 -8.28 -15.60 22.01
CA ALA A 27 -9.59 -15.43 21.45
C ALA A 27 -9.45 -14.35 20.39
N ILE A 28 -9.68 -14.72 19.13
CA ILE A 28 -9.95 -13.77 18.05
C ILE A 28 -11.11 -12.91 18.54
N VAL A 29 -10.79 -11.71 19.03
CA VAL A 29 -11.77 -10.67 19.29
C VAL A 29 -12.30 -10.31 17.91
N LEU A 30 -13.45 -10.88 17.55
CA LEU A 30 -14.24 -10.34 16.45
C LEU A 30 -14.65 -8.94 16.92
N ASP A 31 -13.88 -7.94 16.50
CA ASP A 31 -14.11 -6.51 16.74
C ASP A 31 -15.39 -6.11 15.98
N ASN A 32 -16.54 -6.51 16.54
CA ASN A 32 -17.87 -6.23 15.99
C ASN A 32 -18.20 -4.73 15.96
N ASP A 33 -17.35 -3.88 16.56
CA ASP A 33 -17.48 -2.42 16.59
C ASP A 33 -16.72 -1.73 15.43
N ASN A 34 -16.01 -2.49 14.59
CA ASN A 34 -15.25 -1.96 13.46
C ASN A 34 -15.68 -2.64 12.14
N PRO A 35 -16.86 -2.27 11.59
CA PRO A 35 -17.41 -2.93 10.41
C PRO A 35 -16.47 -2.84 9.21
N ILE A 36 -16.29 -3.97 8.54
CA ILE A 36 -15.53 -4.06 7.29
C ILE A 36 -16.44 -3.65 6.14
N ASP A 37 -15.98 -2.67 5.36
CA ASP A 37 -16.65 -2.28 4.13
C ASP A 37 -16.55 -3.42 3.10
N PRO A 38 -17.67 -3.94 2.58
CA PRO A 38 -17.66 -5.15 1.76
C PRO A 38 -17.05 -4.95 0.37
N VAL A 39 -16.89 -3.70 -0.08
CA VAL A 39 -16.33 -3.39 -1.40
C VAL A 39 -14.84 -3.15 -1.31
N THR A 40 -14.43 -2.32 -0.35
CA THR A 40 -13.01 -1.98 -0.16
C THR A 40 -12.27 -3.08 0.59
N GLY A 41 -12.98 -3.86 1.41
CA GLY A 41 -12.41 -4.78 2.38
C GLY A 41 -11.82 -4.07 3.59
N LEU A 42 -11.72 -2.73 3.62
CA LEU A 42 -11.17 -1.98 4.75
C LEU A 42 -12.23 -1.72 5.83
N SER A 43 -11.82 -1.88 7.07
CA SER A 43 -12.54 -1.40 8.24
C SER A 43 -12.36 0.11 8.44
N ARG A 44 -13.18 0.72 9.29
CA ARG A 44 -13.06 2.15 9.59
C ARG A 44 -11.69 2.49 10.18
N ARG A 45 -11.19 1.68 11.11
CA ARG A 45 -9.86 1.86 11.72
C ARG A 45 -8.73 1.81 10.68
N GLU A 46 -8.79 0.87 9.73
CA GLU A 46 -7.77 0.77 8.66
C GLU A 46 -7.81 2.00 7.73
N LYS A 47 -9.00 2.50 7.38
CA LYS A 47 -9.15 3.76 6.62
C LYS A 47 -8.55 4.93 7.39
N ASP A 48 -8.83 5.04 8.69
CA ASP A 48 -8.30 6.09 9.55
C ASP A 48 -6.76 6.03 9.64
N TYR A 49 -6.15 4.84 9.69
CA TYR A 49 -4.67 4.70 9.66
C TYR A 49 -4.06 5.22 8.37
N VAL A 50 -4.65 4.87 7.22
CA VAL A 50 -4.19 5.35 5.91
C VAL A 50 -4.33 6.87 5.83
N GLN A 51 -5.49 7.40 6.23
CA GLN A 51 -5.77 8.84 6.17
C GLN A 51 -4.87 9.65 7.09
N GLN A 52 -4.65 9.21 8.34
CA GLN A 52 -3.82 9.92 9.33
C GLN A 52 -2.34 9.90 8.94
N SER A 53 -1.80 8.74 8.57
CA SER A 53 -0.40 8.64 8.14
C SER A 53 -0.13 9.49 6.87
N TRP A 54 -1.07 9.54 5.93
CA TRP A 54 -0.95 10.39 4.74
C TRP A 54 -0.93 11.90 5.06
N GLN A 55 -1.52 12.34 6.18
CA GLN A 55 -1.48 13.77 6.57
C GLN A 55 -0.05 14.28 6.74
N HIS A 56 0.89 13.43 7.17
CA HIS A 56 2.29 13.79 7.31
C HIS A 56 2.99 13.91 5.95
N VAL A 57 2.73 12.97 5.03
CA VAL A 57 3.32 12.97 3.69
C VAL A 57 2.82 14.14 2.85
N ARG A 58 1.52 14.46 2.94
CA ARG A 58 0.89 15.48 2.10
C ARG A 58 1.30 16.92 2.44
N GLN A 59 2.08 17.14 3.51
CA GLN A 59 2.64 18.44 3.86
C GLN A 59 3.61 18.95 2.78
N ASP A 60 4.32 18.05 2.10
CA ASP A 60 5.15 18.36 0.94
C ASP A 60 5.04 17.27 -0.14
N LEU A 61 3.92 17.28 -0.88
CA LEU A 61 3.68 16.35 -1.98
C LEU A 61 4.74 16.45 -3.08
N LYS A 62 5.41 17.59 -3.23
CA LYS A 62 6.47 17.74 -4.24
C LYS A 62 7.69 16.94 -3.81
N ALA A 63 8.20 17.15 -2.60
CA ALA A 63 9.33 16.38 -2.08
C ALA A 63 9.00 14.88 -2.02
N ALA A 64 7.80 14.52 -1.53
CA ALA A 64 7.36 13.14 -1.48
C ALA A 64 7.33 12.49 -2.87
N GLY A 65 6.79 13.18 -3.89
CA GLY A 65 6.74 12.66 -5.25
C GLY A 65 8.12 12.43 -5.87
N LEU A 66 9.07 13.35 -5.64
CA LEU A 66 10.43 13.22 -6.15
C LEU A 66 11.17 12.07 -5.44
N GLY A 67 11.05 11.97 -4.12
CA GLY A 67 11.63 10.87 -3.33
C GLY A 67 11.04 9.51 -3.71
N PHE A 68 9.73 9.42 -3.88
CA PHE A 68 9.05 8.21 -4.32
C PHE A 68 9.57 7.75 -5.70
N PHE A 69 9.62 8.65 -6.68
CA PHE A 69 10.08 8.26 -8.02
C PHE A 69 11.57 7.92 -8.07
N HIS A 70 12.39 8.51 -7.20
CA HIS A 70 13.77 8.07 -7.03
C HIS A 70 13.82 6.61 -6.56
N ALA A 71 13.06 6.23 -5.53
CA ALA A 71 12.95 4.85 -5.08
C ALA A 71 12.38 3.92 -6.17
N PHE A 72 11.37 4.39 -6.92
CA PHE A 72 10.70 3.62 -7.96
C PHE A 72 11.61 3.30 -9.15
N PHE A 73 12.35 4.28 -9.66
CA PHE A 73 13.31 4.03 -10.75
C PHE A 73 14.60 3.34 -10.28
N HIS A 74 14.91 3.40 -8.98
CA HIS A 74 15.98 2.57 -8.42
C HIS A 74 15.58 1.08 -8.39
N ALA A 75 14.35 0.78 -7.97
CA ALA A 75 13.83 -0.59 -7.92
C ALA A 75 13.49 -1.15 -9.31
N HIS A 76 13.00 -0.30 -10.22
CA HIS A 76 12.53 -0.66 -11.56
C HIS A 76 13.08 0.31 -12.62
N PRO A 77 14.39 0.27 -12.92
CA PRO A 77 15.01 1.19 -13.89
C PRO A 77 14.38 1.09 -15.29
N GLU A 78 13.90 -0.10 -15.68
CA GLU A 78 13.24 -0.37 -16.96
C GLU A 78 11.95 0.43 -17.16
N TYR A 79 11.32 0.93 -16.09
CA TYR A 79 10.08 1.70 -16.21
C TYR A 79 10.29 3.12 -16.73
N LYS A 80 11.51 3.63 -16.64
CA LYS A 80 11.85 4.96 -17.17
C LYS A 80 11.54 5.08 -18.67
N GLU A 81 11.72 3.99 -19.42
CA GLU A 81 11.45 3.92 -20.87
C GLU A 81 9.99 4.20 -21.23
N LYS A 82 9.06 4.00 -20.29
CA LYS A 82 7.64 4.31 -20.51
C LYS A 82 7.34 5.81 -20.48
N PHE A 83 8.26 6.62 -19.97
CA PHE A 83 8.10 8.06 -19.83
C PHE A 83 8.79 8.84 -20.93
N LYS A 84 8.22 8.81 -22.14
CA LYS A 84 8.76 9.44 -23.36
C LYS A 84 9.22 10.90 -23.19
N LYS A 85 8.62 11.67 -22.28
CA LYS A 85 8.95 13.09 -22.06
C LYS A 85 10.29 13.30 -21.31
N PHE A 86 10.82 12.28 -20.65
CA PHE A 86 12.03 12.38 -19.84
C PHE A 86 12.86 11.09 -19.82
N THR A 87 12.62 10.16 -20.75
CA THR A 87 13.33 8.88 -20.83
C THR A 87 14.85 9.05 -21.01
N ASP A 88 15.27 10.01 -21.83
CA ASP A 88 16.68 10.26 -22.15
C ASP A 88 17.40 11.14 -21.12
N ILE A 89 16.69 11.61 -20.09
CA ILE A 89 17.26 12.53 -19.10
C ILE A 89 18.04 11.72 -18.06
N PRO A 90 19.34 11.98 -17.86
CA PRO A 90 20.13 11.30 -16.83
C PRO A 90 19.50 11.41 -15.44
N ALA A 91 19.68 10.38 -14.60
CA ALA A 91 19.01 10.30 -13.29
C ALA A 91 19.35 11.49 -12.38
N ASP A 92 20.61 11.95 -12.41
CA ASP A 92 21.12 13.12 -11.68
C ASP A 92 20.47 14.45 -12.13
N LYS A 93 19.93 14.51 -13.35
CA LYS A 93 19.25 15.71 -13.90
C LYS A 93 17.73 15.58 -13.92
N LEU A 94 17.21 14.39 -13.60
CA LEU A 94 15.79 14.10 -13.72
C LEU A 94 14.96 14.96 -12.76
N ILE A 95 15.47 15.22 -11.56
CA ILE A 95 14.79 15.99 -10.52
C ILE A 95 14.52 17.45 -10.94
N GLU A 96 15.33 18.01 -11.84
CA GLU A 96 15.16 19.37 -12.38
C GLU A 96 14.20 19.41 -13.58
N ASN A 97 13.87 18.26 -14.17
CA ASN A 97 13.02 18.22 -15.35
C ASN A 97 11.56 18.55 -15.00
N ARG A 98 11.02 19.60 -15.63
CA ARG A 98 9.64 20.05 -15.39
C ARG A 98 8.57 18.99 -15.71
N SER A 99 8.74 18.22 -16.79
CA SER A 99 7.78 17.16 -17.16
C SER A 99 7.77 16.04 -16.13
N PHE A 100 8.93 15.68 -15.60
CA PHE A 100 9.05 14.73 -14.50
C PHE A 100 8.40 15.25 -13.22
N GLN A 101 8.72 16.49 -12.81
CA GLN A 101 8.11 17.10 -11.61
C GLN A 101 6.57 17.12 -11.69
N VAL A 102 6.00 17.48 -12.85
CA VAL A 102 4.55 17.46 -13.07
C VAL A 102 3.97 16.05 -12.93
N HIS A 103 4.65 15.04 -13.50
CA HIS A 103 4.20 13.66 -13.39
C HIS A 103 4.31 13.13 -11.95
N ALA A 104 5.42 13.40 -11.27
CA ALA A 104 5.64 13.05 -9.87
C ALA A 104 4.52 13.62 -8.98
N MET A 105 4.18 14.89 -9.16
CA MET A 105 3.05 15.52 -8.46
C MET A 105 1.71 14.86 -8.81
N SER A 106 1.50 14.50 -10.07
CA SER A 106 0.24 13.86 -10.52
C SER A 106 0.02 12.49 -9.85
N VAL A 107 1.08 11.71 -9.64
CA VAL A 107 0.97 10.44 -8.88
C VAL A 107 0.64 10.70 -7.42
N MET A 108 1.32 11.64 -6.76
CA MET A 108 1.01 11.96 -5.36
C MET A 108 -0.41 12.53 -5.18
N ASN A 109 -0.91 13.28 -6.16
CA ASN A 109 -2.32 13.72 -6.18
C ASN A 109 -3.29 12.56 -6.41
N ALA A 110 -2.92 11.55 -7.22
CA ALA A 110 -3.74 10.35 -7.38
C ALA A 110 -3.80 9.51 -6.09
N VAL A 111 -2.69 9.38 -5.37
CA VAL A 111 -2.67 8.74 -4.04
C VAL A 111 -3.52 9.54 -3.05
N THR A 112 -3.40 10.87 -3.05
CA THR A 112 -4.26 11.75 -2.23
C THR A 112 -5.74 11.56 -2.56
N MET A 113 -6.11 11.47 -3.83
CA MET A 113 -7.48 11.20 -4.26
C MET A 113 -7.99 9.87 -3.69
N VAL A 114 -7.18 8.80 -3.75
CA VAL A 114 -7.55 7.51 -3.16
C VAL A 114 -7.81 7.65 -1.67
N VAL A 115 -6.86 8.25 -0.92
CA VAL A 115 -6.95 8.43 0.53
C VAL A 115 -8.19 9.26 0.92
N ASP A 116 -8.40 10.40 0.23
CA ASP A 116 -9.50 11.32 0.52
C ASP A 116 -10.88 10.75 0.11
N THR A 117 -10.94 9.64 -0.63
CA THR A 117 -12.19 9.00 -1.08
C THR A 117 -12.44 7.60 -0.50
N LEU A 118 -11.64 7.13 0.44
CA LEU A 118 -11.84 5.82 1.10
C LEU A 118 -13.23 5.67 1.76
N ASP A 119 -13.86 6.77 2.15
CA ASP A 119 -15.21 6.79 2.73
C ASP A 119 -16.34 6.95 1.69
N ASP A 120 -16.00 7.29 0.45
CA ASP A 120 -16.93 7.41 -0.68
C ASP A 120 -16.58 6.35 -1.75
N VAL A 121 -16.95 5.11 -1.46
CA VAL A 121 -16.62 3.95 -2.29
C VAL A 121 -17.07 4.09 -3.74
N PRO A 122 -18.31 4.52 -4.05
CA PRO A 122 -18.73 4.71 -5.45
C PRO A 122 -17.82 5.69 -6.20
N LYS A 123 -17.44 6.80 -5.56
CA LYS A 123 -16.51 7.77 -6.14
C LYS A 123 -15.12 7.18 -6.33
N LEU A 124 -14.56 6.53 -5.31
CA LEU A 124 -13.26 5.87 -5.37
C LEU A 124 -13.19 4.89 -6.54
N VAL A 125 -14.19 4.01 -6.67
CA VAL A 125 -14.24 3.01 -7.76
C VAL A 125 -14.29 3.68 -9.13
N ASN A 126 -15.07 4.75 -9.28
CA ASN A 126 -15.16 5.48 -10.54
C ASN A 126 -13.82 6.14 -10.92
N GLU A 127 -13.17 6.81 -9.97
CA GLU A 127 -11.87 7.45 -10.21
C GLU A 127 -10.77 6.43 -10.56
N LEU A 128 -10.74 5.28 -9.86
CA LEU A 128 -9.77 4.22 -10.15
C LEU A 128 -9.97 3.56 -11.51
N LYS A 129 -11.23 3.39 -11.96
CA LYS A 129 -11.52 2.93 -13.33
C LYS A 129 -11.03 3.91 -14.38
N ASN A 130 -11.26 5.21 -14.16
CA ASN A 130 -10.76 6.27 -15.04
C ASN A 130 -9.23 6.30 -15.08
N LEU A 131 -8.58 6.11 -13.92
CA LEU A 131 -7.13 6.00 -13.80
C LEU A 131 -6.60 4.83 -14.63
N GLY A 132 -7.22 3.66 -14.52
CA GLY A 132 -6.88 2.48 -15.34
C GLY A 132 -7.03 2.76 -16.83
N ALA A 133 -8.17 3.29 -17.27
CA ALA A 133 -8.40 3.60 -18.68
C ALA A 133 -7.38 4.60 -19.24
N SER A 134 -6.99 5.61 -18.45
CA SER A 134 -5.94 6.57 -18.82
C SER A 134 -4.58 5.89 -19.01
N HIS A 135 -4.18 5.03 -18.07
CA HIS A 135 -2.91 4.30 -18.14
C HIS A 135 -2.87 3.22 -19.23
N GLY A 136 -4.03 2.67 -19.60
CA GLY A 136 -4.18 1.77 -20.74
C GLY A 136 -3.66 2.36 -22.05
N ARG A 137 -3.86 3.66 -22.27
CA ARG A 137 -3.37 4.40 -23.45
C ARG A 137 -1.84 4.45 -23.54
N HIS A 138 -1.17 4.19 -22.42
CA HIS A 138 0.28 4.19 -22.28
C HIS A 138 0.86 2.76 -22.20
N ASN A 139 0.08 1.72 -22.52
CA ASN A 139 0.48 0.31 -22.45
C ASN A 139 1.02 -0.09 -21.06
N ILE A 140 0.42 0.48 -20.02
CA ILE A 140 0.69 0.10 -18.64
C ILE A 140 -0.14 -1.13 -18.31
N GLN A 141 0.51 -2.13 -17.73
CA GLN A 141 -0.10 -3.39 -17.32
C GLN A 141 -0.29 -3.42 -15.81
N VAL A 142 -1.17 -4.31 -15.32
CA VAL A 142 -1.45 -4.51 -13.88
C VAL A 142 -0.17 -4.74 -13.06
N SER A 143 0.82 -5.45 -13.61
CA SER A 143 2.11 -5.69 -12.93
C SER A 143 2.86 -4.41 -12.58
N HIS A 144 2.76 -3.35 -13.39
CA HIS A 144 3.40 -2.06 -13.09
C HIS A 144 2.73 -1.39 -11.89
N PHE A 145 1.41 -1.49 -11.76
CA PHE A 145 0.69 -0.99 -10.59
C PHE A 145 1.02 -1.78 -9.32
N ARG A 146 1.18 -3.11 -9.42
CA ARG A 146 1.63 -3.94 -8.29
C ARG A 146 3.02 -3.54 -7.82
N ASN A 147 3.96 -3.38 -8.76
CA ASN A 147 5.32 -2.96 -8.43
C ASN A 147 5.34 -1.54 -7.84
N LEU A 148 4.53 -0.63 -8.38
CA LEU A 148 4.33 0.70 -7.81
C LEU A 148 3.80 0.64 -6.38
N ALA A 149 2.81 -0.22 -6.09
CA ALA A 149 2.25 -0.38 -4.76
C ALA A 149 3.31 -0.87 -3.75
N VAL A 150 4.10 -1.88 -4.11
CA VAL A 150 5.19 -2.40 -3.26
C VAL A 150 6.19 -1.30 -2.93
N VAL A 151 6.66 -0.56 -3.95
CA VAL A 151 7.61 0.53 -3.73
C VAL A 151 6.99 1.67 -2.92
N LEU A 152 5.71 1.98 -3.13
CA LEU A 152 5.02 3.04 -2.38
C LEU A 152 4.95 2.70 -0.89
N VAL A 153 4.63 1.46 -0.51
CA VAL A 153 4.65 1.02 0.90
C VAL A 153 6.05 1.15 1.50
N ALA A 154 7.09 0.67 0.81
CA ALA A 154 8.46 0.78 1.29
C ALA A 154 8.93 2.25 1.42
N PHE A 155 8.51 3.10 0.47
CA PHE A 155 8.77 4.53 0.53
C PHE A 155 8.10 5.18 1.74
N LEU A 156 6.81 4.87 1.99
CA LEU A 156 6.07 5.40 3.14
C LEU A 156 6.69 4.97 4.47
N GLU A 157 7.09 3.70 4.59
CA GLU A 157 7.79 3.17 5.77
C GLU A 157 9.09 3.94 6.04
N SER A 158 9.88 4.19 5.01
CA SER A 158 11.10 4.99 5.13
C SER A 158 10.85 6.47 5.42
N ALA A 159 9.80 7.06 4.84
CA ALA A 159 9.53 8.49 4.95
C ALA A 159 8.89 8.89 6.28
N LEU A 160 8.08 8.00 6.85
CA LEU A 160 7.34 8.24 8.09
C LEU A 160 8.04 7.65 9.32
N GLY A 161 8.88 6.63 9.14
CA GLY A 161 9.61 5.98 10.22
C GLY A 161 8.73 5.09 11.09
N PRO A 162 9.35 4.31 12.01
CA PRO A 162 8.67 3.26 12.76
C PRO A 162 7.66 3.78 13.79
N GLU A 163 7.75 5.05 14.20
CA GLU A 163 6.79 5.65 15.14
C GLU A 163 5.42 5.90 14.48
N LEU A 164 5.42 6.35 13.22
CA LEU A 164 4.22 6.72 12.47
C LEU A 164 3.74 5.64 11.49
N PHE A 165 4.60 4.68 11.13
CA PHE A 165 4.31 3.62 10.17
C PHE A 165 4.53 2.22 10.78
N GLN A 166 3.76 1.94 11.82
CA GLN A 166 3.73 0.65 12.51
C GLN A 166 3.04 -0.43 11.65
N GLU A 167 3.08 -1.68 12.12
CA GLU A 167 2.59 -2.83 11.35
C GLU A 167 1.12 -2.68 10.92
N ASP A 168 0.23 -2.21 11.80
CA ASP A 168 -1.18 -2.01 11.46
C ASP A 168 -1.38 -0.95 10.36
N VAL A 169 -0.58 0.12 10.38
CA VAL A 169 -0.60 1.17 9.36
C VAL A 169 -0.11 0.59 8.03
N LYS A 170 0.99 -0.17 8.06
CA LYS A 170 1.56 -0.84 6.89
C LYS A 170 0.57 -1.81 6.25
N GLN A 171 -0.06 -2.67 7.03
CA GLN A 171 -1.07 -3.62 6.54
C GLN A 171 -2.30 -2.90 5.97
N SER A 172 -2.72 -1.80 6.59
CA SER A 172 -3.82 -0.97 6.07
C SER A 172 -3.49 -0.36 4.69
N TRP A 173 -2.25 0.12 4.50
CA TRP A 173 -1.77 0.62 3.21
C TRP A 173 -1.67 -0.47 2.14
N ILE A 174 -1.15 -1.65 2.49
CA ILE A 174 -1.09 -2.80 1.57
C ILE A 174 -2.49 -3.13 1.06
N LYS A 175 -3.46 -3.24 1.98
CA LYS A 175 -4.85 -3.54 1.66
C LYS A 175 -5.51 -2.47 0.79
N ALA A 176 -5.28 -1.19 1.11
CA ALA A 176 -5.77 -0.07 0.30
C ALA A 176 -5.17 -0.09 -1.12
N LEU A 177 -3.89 -0.40 -1.26
CA LEU A 177 -3.22 -0.45 -2.57
C LEU A 177 -3.59 -1.71 -3.36
N ASP A 178 -3.86 -2.83 -2.72
CA ASP A 178 -4.41 -4.03 -3.36
C ASP A 178 -5.79 -3.76 -3.96
N LEU A 179 -6.64 -3.02 -3.24
CA LEU A 179 -7.91 -2.52 -3.78
C LEU A 179 -7.66 -1.63 -5.02
N VAL A 180 -6.72 -0.68 -4.93
CA VAL A 180 -6.36 0.19 -6.07
C VAL A 180 -5.98 -0.64 -7.29
N VAL A 181 -5.05 -1.59 -7.13
CA VAL A 181 -4.59 -2.48 -8.21
C VAL A 181 -5.75 -3.26 -8.79
N THR A 182 -6.62 -3.81 -7.95
CA THR A 182 -7.78 -4.62 -8.36
C THR A 182 -8.76 -3.81 -9.20
N VAL A 183 -9.12 -2.61 -8.74
CA VAL A 183 -10.11 -1.77 -9.45
C VAL A 183 -9.51 -1.17 -10.72
N VAL A 184 -8.26 -0.69 -10.68
CA VAL A 184 -7.55 -0.17 -11.86
C VAL A 184 -7.46 -1.23 -12.96
N ALA A 185 -7.23 -2.50 -12.60
CA ALA A 185 -7.19 -3.60 -13.55
C ALA A 185 -8.50 -3.75 -14.34
N THR A 186 -9.65 -3.40 -13.75
CA THR A 186 -10.95 -3.42 -14.44
C THR A 186 -11.10 -2.29 -15.48
N GLY A 187 -10.37 -1.18 -15.29
CA GLY A 187 -10.34 -0.05 -16.23
C GLY A 187 -9.28 -0.18 -17.33
N LEU A 188 -8.29 -1.06 -17.16
CA LEU A 188 -7.28 -1.32 -18.18
C LEU A 188 -7.87 -2.05 -19.40
N PRO A 189 -7.34 -1.82 -20.61
CA PRO A 189 -7.71 -2.58 -21.79
C PRO A 189 -7.52 -4.08 -21.53
N GLN A 190 -8.61 -4.84 -21.61
CA GLN A 190 -8.54 -6.29 -21.49
C GLN A 190 -7.80 -6.81 -22.73
N ARG A 191 -6.76 -7.62 -22.52
CA ARG A 191 -6.09 -8.29 -23.64
C ARG A 191 -7.10 -9.27 -24.24
N SER A 192 -7.57 -9.02 -25.45
CA SER A 192 -8.32 -10.04 -26.21
C SER A 192 -7.45 -11.30 -26.27
N PRO A 193 -8.00 -12.51 -26.04
CA PRO A 193 -7.25 -13.73 -26.27
C PRO A 193 -6.76 -13.71 -27.72
N SER A 194 -5.43 -13.75 -27.90
CA SER A 194 -4.80 -13.78 -29.21
C SER A 194 -5.29 -15.02 -29.94
N ALA A 195 -6.06 -14.85 -31.01
CA ALA A 195 -6.35 -15.89 -31.98
C ALA A 195 -5.05 -16.20 -32.76
N THR A 196 -4.16 -16.97 -32.14
CA THR A 196 -2.96 -17.52 -32.79
C THR A 196 -2.64 -18.88 -32.19
N GLU A 197 -3.52 -19.85 -32.42
CA GLU A 197 -3.18 -21.27 -32.54
C GLU A 197 -4.06 -21.85 -33.65
N SER A 198 -3.69 -21.55 -34.90
CA SER A 198 -4.10 -22.34 -36.06
C SER A 198 -2.95 -22.31 -37.06
N THR A 199 -1.93 -23.10 -36.75
CA THR A 199 -1.02 -23.67 -37.75
C THR A 199 -0.66 -25.07 -37.31
N ALA A 200 -0.87 -26.02 -38.23
CA ALA A 200 -0.36 -27.39 -38.29
C ALA A 200 -1.12 -28.46 -37.47
N ASN A 201 -2.03 -29.20 -38.12
CA ASN A 201 -1.65 -30.39 -38.90
C ASN A 201 -2.74 -30.77 -39.91
#